data_AF-A0A4W6E2X4-F1
#
_entry.id   AF-A0A4W6E2X4-F1
#
_cell.length_a   1.000
_cell.length_b   1.000
_cell.length_c   1.000
_cell.angle_alpha   90.00
_cell.angle_beta   90.00
_cell.angle_gamma   90.00
#
_symmetry.space_group_name_H-M   'P 1'
#
loop_
_entity.id
_entity.type
_entity.pdbx_description
1 polymer ?
#
loop_
_entity_poly.entity_id
_entity_poly.type
_entity_poly.pdbx_seq_one_letter_code
_entity_poly.pdbx_strand_id
1 'polypeptide(L)'
;SHFKWQLSERIIKLLKEGKSSRSVAKDVGCSQSAVSKIWTKKTSKRQDRKLKAICLENRKCTAKQMRNKWEETGVNVCDRTVRNRLKEMGFKRKPPLTPKQKKPRLQWAKEKAIVDCG
;
A
#
# COMPACT_ATOMS: atom_id res chain seq x y z
N SER A 1 16.35 -16.40 -7.21
CA SER A 1 16.59 -17.82 -6.89
C SER A 1 15.30 -18.49 -6.46
N HIS A 2 14.90 -19.55 -7.17
CA HIS A 2 13.68 -20.34 -6.94
C HIS A 2 13.49 -20.76 -5.46
N PHE A 3 14.60 -21.11 -4.81
CA PHE A 3 14.66 -21.48 -3.38
C PHE A 3 14.11 -20.41 -2.42
N LYS A 4 14.41 -19.12 -2.66
CA LYS A 4 13.90 -18.03 -1.81
C LYS A 4 12.39 -17.89 -1.88
N TRP A 5 11.79 -18.19 -3.04
CA TRP A 5 10.33 -18.11 -3.24
C TRP A 5 9.60 -19.25 -2.52
N GLN A 6 10.09 -20.48 -2.68
CA GLN A 6 9.58 -21.67 -1.98
C GLN A 6 9.60 -21.49 -0.46
N LEU A 7 10.68 -20.92 0.08
CA LEU A 7 10.82 -20.65 1.51
C LEU A 7 9.76 -19.66 2.02
N SER A 8 9.52 -18.57 1.28
CA SER A 8 8.48 -17.60 1.65
C SER A 8 7.07 -18.18 1.59
N GLU A 9 6.74 -19.02 0.62
CA GLU A 9 5.44 -19.71 0.54
C GLU A 9 5.23 -20.65 1.74
N ARG A 10 6.26 -21.42 2.11
CA ARG A 10 6.23 -22.29 3.30
C ARG A 10 6.00 -21.50 4.58
N ILE A 11 6.69 -20.36 4.76
CA ILE A 11 6.51 -19.47 5.91
C ILE A 11 5.07 -18.91 5.96
N ILE A 12 4.53 -18.46 4.82
CA ILE A 12 3.16 -17.92 4.75
C ILE A 12 2.12 -19.00 5.11
N LYS A 13 2.31 -20.23 4.63
CA LYS A 13 1.42 -21.37 4.93
C LYS A 13 1.36 -21.64 6.43
N LEU A 14 2.52 -21.78 7.08
CA LEU A 14 2.63 -22.07 8.51
C LEU A 14 1.98 -20.97 9.38
N LEU A 15 2.11 -19.71 8.97
CA LEU A 15 1.50 -18.58 9.69
C LEU A 15 -0.02 -18.51 9.49
N LYS A 16 -0.55 -18.94 8.33
CA LYS A 16 -2.00 -19.08 8.10
C LYS A 16 -2.61 -20.22 8.94
N GLU A 17 -1.83 -21.27 9.22
CA GLU A 17 -2.20 -22.35 10.14
C GLU A 17 -2.23 -21.91 11.62
N GLY A 18 -2.00 -20.62 11.91
CA GLY A 18 -2.06 -20.07 13.27
C GLY A 18 -0.78 -20.25 14.09
N LYS A 19 0.30 -20.78 13.49
CA LYS A 19 1.58 -20.95 14.19
C LYS A 19 2.20 -19.58 14.51
N SER A 20 2.85 -19.49 15.67
CA SER A 20 3.53 -18.27 16.09
C SER A 20 4.73 -17.95 15.18
N SER A 21 5.03 -16.68 14.96
CA SER A 21 6.23 -16.28 14.20
C SER A 21 7.53 -16.82 14.80
N ARG A 22 7.57 -17.09 16.10
CA ARG A 22 8.72 -17.65 16.81
C ARG A 22 8.90 -19.14 16.53
N SER A 23 7.82 -19.92 16.50
CA SER A 23 7.88 -21.34 16.13
C SER A 23 8.24 -21.52 14.66
N VAL A 24 7.63 -20.74 13.77
CA VAL A 24 7.96 -20.76 12.34
C VAL A 24 9.43 -20.39 12.07
N ALA A 25 9.98 -19.45 12.83
CA ALA A 25 11.40 -19.09 12.72
C ALA A 25 12.33 -20.27 13.04
N LYS A 26 12.02 -21.04 14.09
CA LYS A 26 12.75 -22.25 14.48
C LYS A 26 12.60 -23.34 13.41
N ASP A 27 11.39 -23.63 12.96
CA ASP A 27 11.08 -24.69 12.00
C ASP A 27 11.76 -24.48 10.63
N VAL A 28 11.97 -23.23 10.26
CA VAL A 28 12.51 -22.82 8.96
C VAL A 28 14.01 -22.44 9.06
N GLY A 29 14.57 -22.37 10.26
CA GLY A 29 15.98 -22.04 10.48
C GLY A 29 16.32 -20.60 10.10
N CYS A 30 15.42 -19.65 10.37
CA CYS A 30 15.60 -18.24 10.03
C CYS A 30 15.24 -17.32 11.21
N SER A 31 15.64 -16.05 11.15
CA SER A 31 15.32 -15.11 12.23
C SER A 31 13.83 -14.79 12.28
N GLN A 32 13.28 -14.59 13.49
CA GLN A 32 11.88 -14.15 13.68
C GLN A 32 11.59 -12.85 12.91
N SER A 33 12.58 -11.96 12.80
CA SER A 33 12.48 -10.72 12.00
C SER A 33 12.34 -11.00 10.49
N ALA A 34 13.00 -12.04 9.96
CA ALA A 34 12.82 -12.47 8.58
C ALA A 34 11.42 -13.05 8.35
N VAL A 35 10.93 -13.88 9.26
CA VAL A 35 9.55 -14.39 9.26
C VAL A 35 8.55 -13.25 9.29
N SER A 36 8.75 -12.26 10.18
CA SER A 36 7.91 -11.07 10.26
C SER A 36 7.93 -10.25 8.97
N LYS A 37 9.08 -10.07 8.33
CA LYS A 37 9.20 -9.39 7.02
C LYS A 37 8.47 -10.14 5.90
N ILE A 38 8.50 -11.47 5.92
CA ILE A 38 7.81 -12.32 4.93
C ILE A 38 6.30 -12.30 5.19
N TRP A 39 5.89 -12.40 6.45
CA TRP A 39 4.48 -12.30 6.85
C TRP A 39 3.88 -10.94 6.53
N THR A 40 4.63 -9.86 6.80
CA THR A 40 4.20 -8.49 6.51
C THR A 40 4.15 -8.19 5.02
N LYS A 41 4.80 -9.00 4.17
CA LYS A 41 4.42 -9.12 2.74
C LYS A 41 3.09 -9.90 2.59
N LYS A 42 2.06 -9.52 3.35
CA LYS A 42 0.73 -10.14 3.38
C LYS A 42 0.02 -10.18 2.03
N THR A 43 0.47 -9.36 1.07
CA THR A 43 -0.20 -9.17 -0.22
C THR A 43 0.72 -9.56 -1.37
N SER A 44 0.16 -10.31 -2.31
CA SER A 44 0.82 -10.69 -3.56
C SER A 44 0.87 -9.50 -4.53
N LYS A 45 1.79 -9.56 -5.51
CA LYS A 45 1.87 -8.56 -6.59
C LYS A 45 0.52 -8.38 -7.32
N ARG A 46 -0.28 -9.45 -7.46
CA ARG A 46 -1.60 -9.38 -8.09
C ARG A 46 -2.58 -8.58 -7.24
N GLN A 47 -2.56 -8.77 -5.92
CA GLN A 47 -3.39 -8.00 -4.99
C GLN A 47 -2.95 -6.53 -4.94
N ASP A 48 -1.64 -6.27 -4.98
CA ASP A 48 -1.10 -4.90 -5.03
C ASP A 48 -1.50 -4.17 -6.33
N ARG A 49 -1.59 -4.86 -7.47
CA ARG A 49 -2.14 -4.31 -8.72
C ARG A 49 -3.60 -3.90 -8.58
N LYS A 50 -4.43 -4.70 -7.89
CA LYS A 50 -5.82 -4.34 -7.59
C LYS A 50 -5.90 -3.12 -6.67
N LEU A 51 -5.07 -3.07 -5.63
CA LEU A 51 -4.98 -1.90 -4.75
C LEU A 51 -4.60 -0.62 -5.53
N LYS A 52 -3.67 -0.75 -6.48
CA LYS A 52 -3.28 0.33 -7.38
C LYS A 52 -4.46 0.80 -8.25
N ALA A 53 -5.23 -0.12 -8.83
CA ALA A 53 -6.41 0.22 -9.63
C ALA A 53 -7.44 1.02 -8.80
N ILE A 54 -7.79 0.53 -7.60
CA ILE A 54 -8.69 1.22 -6.66
C ILE A 54 -8.17 2.64 -6.33
N CYS A 55 -6.86 2.79 -6.15
CA CYS A 55 -6.24 4.09 -5.89
C CYS A 55 -6.35 5.07 -7.07
N LEU A 56 -6.27 4.56 -8.29
CA LEU A 56 -6.30 5.38 -9.51
C LEU A 56 -7.74 5.76 -9.89
N GLU A 57 -8.71 4.88 -9.68
CA GLU A 57 -10.13 5.15 -9.90
C GLU A 57 -10.64 6.31 -9.03
N ASN A 58 -10.18 6.40 -7.78
CA ASN A 58 -10.55 7.51 -6.90
C ASN A 58 -9.35 8.00 -6.11
N ARG A 59 -8.59 8.95 -6.67
CA ARG A 59 -7.38 9.48 -6.04
C ARG A 59 -7.59 10.21 -4.70
N LYS A 60 -8.85 10.49 -4.31
CA LYS A 60 -9.21 11.14 -3.05
C LYS A 60 -9.60 10.15 -1.94
N CYS A 61 -9.76 8.86 -2.25
CA CYS A 61 -10.18 7.86 -1.30
C CYS A 61 -9.25 7.77 -0.08
N THR A 62 -9.83 7.44 1.07
CA THR A 62 -9.10 7.24 2.33
C THR A 62 -8.60 5.81 2.43
N ALA A 63 -7.57 5.56 3.25
CA ALA A 63 -7.05 4.21 3.47
C ALA A 63 -8.13 3.22 3.95
N LYS A 64 -9.09 3.68 4.77
CA LYS A 64 -10.24 2.88 5.24
C LYS A 64 -11.16 2.48 4.09
N GLN A 65 -11.50 3.44 3.22
CA GLN A 65 -12.33 3.17 2.03
C GLN A 65 -11.62 2.22 1.06
N MET A 66 -10.31 2.40 0.86
CA MET A 66 -9.50 1.51 0.03
C MET A 66 -9.44 0.10 0.62
N ARG A 67 -9.25 -0.02 1.93
CA ARG A 67 -9.26 -1.31 2.63
C ARG A 67 -10.59 -2.02 2.41
N ASN A 68 -11.72 -1.37 2.65
CA ASN A 68 -13.04 -1.97 2.47
C ASN A 68 -13.25 -2.48 1.03
N LYS A 69 -12.94 -1.66 0.02
CA LYS A 69 -13.00 -2.08 -1.40
C LYS A 69 -12.02 -3.21 -1.74
N TRP A 70 -10.86 -3.23 -1.08
CA TRP A 70 -9.87 -4.28 -1.31
C TRP A 70 -10.25 -5.59 -0.62
N GLU A 71 -10.96 -5.51 0.49
CA GLU A 71 -11.52 -6.63 1.24
C GLU A 71 -12.60 -7.37 0.43
N GLU A 72 -13.40 -6.66 -0.36
CA GLU A 72 -14.33 -7.26 -1.35
C GLU A 72 -13.61 -8.19 -2.34
N THR A 73 -12.30 -7.99 -2.56
CA THR A 73 -11.49 -8.86 -3.43
C THR A 73 -10.93 -10.10 -2.70
N GLY A 74 -11.36 -10.35 -1.46
CA GLY A 74 -10.94 -11.46 -0.61
C GLY A 74 -9.65 -11.18 0.17
N VAL A 75 -9.25 -9.91 0.32
CA VAL A 75 -7.98 -9.52 0.96
C VAL A 75 -8.25 -8.84 2.30
N ASN A 76 -8.15 -9.60 3.40
CA ASN A 76 -8.26 -9.03 4.74
C ASN A 76 -6.92 -8.46 5.23
N VAL A 77 -6.85 -7.14 5.35
CA VAL A 77 -5.68 -6.40 5.83
C VAL A 77 -6.09 -5.21 6.68
N CYS A 78 -5.20 -4.75 7.56
CA CYS A 78 -5.41 -3.51 8.30
C CYS A 78 -5.07 -2.26 7.45
N ASP A 79 -5.59 -1.10 7.86
CA ASP A 79 -5.34 0.19 7.19
C ASP A 79 -3.86 0.54 7.09
N ARG A 80 -3.05 0.05 8.04
CA ARG A 80 -1.61 0.29 8.05
C ARG A 80 -0.92 -0.41 6.88
N THR A 81 -1.34 -1.64 6.57
CA THR A 81 -0.82 -2.40 5.43
C THR A 81 -1.14 -1.70 4.12
N VAL A 82 -2.38 -1.22 3.95
CA VAL A 82 -2.78 -0.42 2.77
C VAL A 82 -1.86 0.79 2.58
N ARG A 83 -1.64 1.57 3.65
CA ARG A 83 -0.74 2.74 3.61
C ARG A 83 0.71 2.37 3.28
N ASN A 84 1.23 1.32 3.90
CA ASN A 84 2.61 0.88 3.65
C ASN A 84 2.77 0.43 2.18
N ARG A 85 1.82 -0.34 1.62
CA ARG A 85 1.85 -0.77 0.22
C ARG A 85 1.75 0.39 -0.76
N LEU A 86 0.88 1.35 -0.49
CA LEU A 86 0.80 2.56 -1.31
C LEU A 86 2.12 3.33 -1.28
N LYS A 87 2.76 3.44 -0.11
CA LYS A 87 4.08 4.08 0.02
C LYS A 87 5.17 3.32 -0.75
N GLU A 88 5.19 1.99 -0.66
CA GLU A 88 6.11 1.13 -1.44
C GLU A 88 5.91 1.29 -2.95
N MET A 89 4.66 1.49 -3.41
CA MET A 89 4.30 1.75 -4.80
C MET A 89 4.49 3.23 -5.24
N GLY A 90 4.99 4.10 -4.37
CA GLY A 90 5.24 5.51 -4.67
C GLY A 90 3.99 6.41 -4.60
N PHE A 91 2.84 5.90 -4.16
CA PHE A 91 1.64 6.70 -3.93
C PHE A 91 1.76 7.48 -2.62
N LYS A 92 2.40 8.65 -2.70
CA LYS A 92 2.42 9.65 -1.62
C LYS A 92 1.34 10.69 -1.86
N ARG A 93 0.42 10.82 -0.90
CA ARG A 93 -0.63 11.84 -0.97
C ARG A 93 -0.02 13.20 -0.66
N LYS A 94 -0.12 14.14 -1.60
CA LYS A 94 0.25 15.54 -1.37
C LYS A 94 -0.81 16.17 -0.47
N PRO A 95 -0.44 16.96 0.56
CA PRO A 95 -1.41 17.66 1.38
C PRO A 95 -2.31 18.55 0.51
N PRO A 96 -3.62 18.61 0.79
CA PRO A 96 -4.50 19.54 0.09
C PRO A 96 -4.09 20.98 0.39
N LEU A 97 -4.17 21.85 -0.61
CA LEU A 97 -3.94 23.28 -0.43
C LEU A 97 -4.95 23.84 0.58
N THR A 98 -4.48 24.68 1.50
CA THR A 98 -5.37 25.40 2.41
C THR A 98 -6.13 26.49 1.64
N PRO A 99 -7.30 26.94 2.11
CA PRO A 99 -8.03 28.04 1.46
C PRO A 99 -7.18 29.31 1.26
N LYS A 100 -6.34 29.65 2.24
CA LYS A 100 -5.37 30.77 2.16
C LYS A 100 -4.35 30.59 1.04
N GLN A 101 -3.94 29.35 0.74
CA GLN A 101 -3.01 29.05 -0.35
C GLN A 101 -3.70 28.94 -1.72
N LYS A 102 -4.99 28.59 -1.76
CA LYS A 102 -5.75 28.44 -3.00
C LYS A 102 -6.01 29.79 -3.68
N LYS A 103 -6.38 30.83 -2.93
CA LYS A 103 -6.71 32.15 -3.49
C LYS A 103 -5.54 32.76 -4.28
N PRO A 104 -4.31 32.89 -3.73
CA PRO A 104 -3.18 33.48 -4.46
C PRO A 104 -2.76 32.64 -5.67
N ARG A 105 -2.80 31.31 -5.56
CA ARG A 105 -2.49 30.41 -6.67
C ARG A 105 -3.49 30.51 -7.82
N LEU A 106 -4.79 30.63 -7.50
CA LEU A 106 -5.83 30.81 -8.50
C LEU A 106 -5.69 32.17 -9.20
N GLN A 107 -5.41 33.22 -8.43
CA GLN A 107 -5.16 34.55 -8.99
C GLN A 107 -3.95 34.56 -9.93
N TRP A 108 -2.81 34.02 -9.49
CA TRP A 108 -1.61 33.90 -10.32
C TRP A 108 -1.88 33.12 -11.62
N ALA A 109 -2.63 32.02 -11.55
CA ALA A 109 -2.97 31.22 -12.73
C ALA A 109 -3.87 31.98 -13.71
N LYS A 110 -4.82 32.78 -13.21
CA LYS A 110 -5.66 33.64 -14.05
C LYS A 110 -4.84 34.73 -14.71
N GLU A 111 -3.99 35.42 -13.95
CA GLU A 111 -3.11 36.48 -14.46
C GLU A 111 -2.21 35.95 -15.57
N LYS A 112 -1.56 34.79 -15.39
CA LYS A 112 -0.68 34.20 -16.41
C LYS A 112 -1.41 33.64 -17.64
N ALA A 113 -2.56 33.00 -17.46
CA ALA A 113 -3.38 32.52 -18.58
C ALA A 113 -3.86 33.67 -19.50
N ILE A 114 -3.95 34.89 -18.97
CA ILE A 114 -4.29 36.09 -19.75
C ILE A 114 -3.08 36.59 -20.57
N VAL A 115 -1.84 36.43 -20.08
CA VAL A 115 -0.63 36.90 -20.77
C VAL A 115 -0.25 36.02 -21.96
N ASP A 116 -0.57 34.73 -21.93
CA ASP A 116 -0.20 33.78 -23.00
C ASP A 116 -1.15 33.82 -24.22
N CYS A 117 -2.19 34.68 -24.22
CA CYS A 117 -3.14 34.88 -25.32
C CYS A 117 -3.04 36.28 -25.98
N GLY A 118 -1.97 37.04 -25.73
CA GLY A 118 -1.73 38.37 -26.31
C GLY A 118 -0.55 38.38 -27.28
#